data_AF-D3ALJ3-F1
#
_entry.id   AF-D3ALJ3-F1
#
_cell.length_a   1.000
_cell.length_b   1.000
_cell.length_c   1.000
_cell.angle_alpha   90.00
_cell.angle_beta   90.00
_cell.angle_gamma   90.00
#
_symmetry.space_group_name_H-M   'P 1'
#
loop_
_entity.id
_entity.type
_entity.pdbx_description
1 polymer ?
#
loop_
_entity_poly.entity_id
_entity_poly.type
_entity_poly.pdbx_seq_one_letter_code
_entity_poly.pdbx_strand_id
1 'polypeptide(L)'
;MIHEFSRSELLLGKDSMAKLAGSCVAVFGVGGVGSHCIEALARGGVGRLVLIDNDTVSITNINRQSIAYHSTVGMYKTQVMKTRIQDINPKAEVFPFETFVLPDNLEALFEQIPYKVDYIADAIDTVTAKLALTQYAIEHDIP
;
A
#
# COMPACT_ATOMS: atom_id res chain seq x y z
N MET A 1 -27.53 1.66 -8.84
CA MET A 1 -26.69 1.36 -10.01
C MET A 1 -25.61 0.39 -9.54
N ILE A 2 -25.31 -0.66 -10.31
CA ILE A 2 -24.26 -1.63 -9.96
C ILE A 2 -22.88 -0.99 -10.18
N HIS A 3 -21.94 -1.24 -9.27
CA HIS A 3 -20.54 -0.81 -9.30
C HIS A 3 -19.60 -1.93 -8.78
N GLU A 4 -18.29 -1.75 -8.93
CA GLU A 4 -17.23 -2.71 -8.66
C GLU A 4 -17.26 -3.33 -7.24
N PHE A 5 -17.73 -2.58 -6.23
CA PHE A 5 -17.82 -3.04 -4.83
C PHE A 5 -19.21 -3.50 -4.39
N SER A 6 -20.19 -3.63 -5.31
CA SER A 6 -21.58 -3.96 -4.93
C SER A 6 -21.69 -5.29 -4.15
N ARG A 7 -20.81 -6.27 -4.43
CA ARG A 7 -20.78 -7.55 -3.72
C ARG A 7 -20.16 -7.45 -2.33
N SER A 8 -19.14 -6.61 -2.17
CA SER A 8 -18.53 -6.32 -0.87
C SER A 8 -19.51 -5.57 0.03
N GLU A 9 -20.29 -4.64 -0.54
CA GLU A 9 -21.33 -3.90 0.18
C GLU A 9 -22.42 -4.81 0.74
N LEU A 10 -22.81 -5.88 0.03
CA LEU A 10 -23.77 -6.87 0.54
C LEU A 10 -23.25 -7.63 1.77
N LEU A 11 -21.94 -7.79 1.90
CA LEU A 11 -21.30 -8.51 3.00
C LEU A 11 -20.99 -7.59 4.18
N LEU A 12 -20.39 -6.44 3.91
CA LEU A 12 -19.83 -5.53 4.92
C LEU A 12 -20.79 -4.39 5.30
N GLY A 13 -21.79 -4.12 4.47
CA GLY A 13 -22.68 -2.98 4.59
C GLY A 13 -22.11 -1.69 4.00
N LYS A 14 -23.01 -0.77 3.67
CA LYS A 14 -22.68 0.55 3.09
C LYS A 14 -21.76 1.39 3.97
N ASP A 15 -22.02 1.41 5.26
CA ASP A 15 -21.26 2.24 6.21
C ASP A 15 -19.80 1.79 6.31
N SER A 16 -19.57 0.47 6.33
CA SER A 16 -18.22 -0.10 6.32
C SER A 16 -17.49 0.20 5.01
N MET A 17 -18.18 0.09 3.87
CA MET A 17 -17.59 0.44 2.57
C MET A 17 -17.26 1.94 2.48
N ALA A 18 -18.12 2.81 3.02
CA ALA A 18 -17.86 4.25 3.09
C ALA A 18 -16.66 4.57 3.99
N LYS A 19 -16.52 3.86 5.12
CA LYS A 19 -15.36 3.97 6.00
C LYS A 19 -14.07 3.56 5.27
N LEU A 20 -14.05 2.42 4.56
CA LEU A 20 -12.88 1.98 3.78
C LEU A 20 -12.53 2.99 2.69
N ALA A 21 -13.53 3.49 1.94
CA ALA A 21 -13.33 4.50 0.92
C ALA A 21 -12.79 5.83 1.48
N GLY A 22 -13.03 6.12 2.77
CA GLY A 22 -12.47 7.28 3.46
C GLY A 22 -11.12 7.04 4.13
N SER A 23 -10.64 5.80 4.20
CA SER A 23 -9.44 5.42 4.96
C SER A 23 -8.14 5.58 4.16
N CYS A 24 -7.05 5.86 4.86
CA CYS A 24 -5.70 5.87 4.32
C CYS A 24 -4.84 4.77 4.95
N VAL A 25 -4.31 3.87 4.11
CA VAL A 25 -3.42 2.79 4.55
C VAL A 25 -2.04 3.00 3.96
N ALA A 26 -1.02 3.03 4.82
CA ALA A 26 0.37 3.07 4.40
C ALA A 26 0.96 1.66 4.40
N VAL A 27 1.45 1.22 3.23
CA VAL A 27 2.08 -0.10 3.06
C VAL A 27 3.56 0.07 2.83
N PHE A 28 4.35 -0.47 3.75
CA PHE A 28 5.79 -0.43 3.70
C PHE A 28 6.33 -1.75 3.12
N GLY A 29 6.92 -1.67 1.94
CA GLY A 29 7.32 -2.81 1.12
C GLY A 29 6.24 -3.22 0.12
N VAL A 30 6.57 -3.22 -1.17
CA VAL A 30 5.73 -3.68 -2.30
C VAL A 30 6.26 -5.04 -2.81
N GLY A 31 6.81 -5.83 -1.90
CA GLY A 31 7.42 -7.15 -2.15
C GLY A 31 6.42 -8.30 -2.16
N GLY A 32 6.86 -9.49 -1.73
CA GLY A 32 6.06 -10.72 -1.81
C GLY A 32 4.75 -10.64 -1.01
N VAL A 33 4.83 -10.12 0.22
CA VAL A 33 3.65 -9.91 1.08
C VAL A 33 2.91 -8.63 0.68
N GLY A 34 3.64 -7.51 0.65
CA GLY A 34 3.04 -6.19 0.45
C GLY A 34 2.28 -6.05 -0.86
N SER A 35 2.82 -6.59 -1.97
CA SER A 35 2.13 -6.51 -3.27
C SER A 35 0.74 -7.18 -3.27
N HIS A 36 0.57 -8.27 -2.52
CA HIS A 36 -0.71 -8.96 -2.41
C HIS A 36 -1.64 -8.26 -1.41
N CYS A 37 -1.07 -7.74 -0.30
CA CYS A 37 -1.80 -6.92 0.66
C CYS A 37 -2.40 -5.67 0.00
N ILE A 38 -1.59 -4.92 -0.75
CA ILE A 38 -2.03 -3.71 -1.46
C ILE A 38 -3.14 -4.02 -2.46
N GLU A 39 -3.01 -5.10 -3.23
CA GLU A 39 -4.06 -5.52 -4.15
C GLU A 39 -5.36 -5.87 -3.42
N ALA A 40 -5.27 -6.57 -2.28
CA ALA A 40 -6.44 -6.87 -1.46
C ALA A 40 -7.09 -5.60 -0.88
N LEU A 41 -6.30 -4.62 -0.44
CA LEU A 41 -6.80 -3.33 0.05
C LEU A 41 -7.52 -2.54 -1.05
N ALA A 42 -6.93 -2.49 -2.27
CA ALA A 42 -7.54 -1.84 -3.42
C ALA A 42 -8.87 -2.49 -3.80
N ARG A 43 -8.92 -3.83 -3.86
CA ARG A 43 -10.15 -4.61 -4.12
C ARG A 43 -11.16 -4.54 -2.96
N GLY A 44 -10.69 -4.24 -1.76
CA GLY A 44 -11.51 -4.00 -0.57
C GLY A 44 -12.16 -2.62 -0.55
N GLY A 45 -11.78 -1.71 -1.45
CA GLY A 45 -12.34 -0.37 -1.53
C GLY A 45 -11.66 0.64 -0.60
N VAL A 46 -10.42 0.38 -0.17
CA VAL A 46 -9.61 1.41 0.51
C VAL A 46 -9.40 2.59 -0.43
N GLY A 47 -9.72 3.79 0.04
CA GLY A 47 -9.70 4.98 -0.80
C GLY A 47 -8.32 5.57 -1.03
N ARG A 48 -7.41 5.44 -0.06
CA ARG A 48 -6.06 6.04 -0.16
C ARG A 48 -5.00 5.04 0.21
N LEU A 49 -4.03 4.85 -0.68
CA LEU A 49 -2.94 3.90 -0.52
C LEU A 49 -1.60 4.62 -0.65
N VAL A 50 -0.82 4.60 0.43
CA VAL A 50 0.56 5.09 0.42
C VAL A 50 1.47 3.89 0.24
N LEU A 51 2.31 3.89 -0.79
CA LEU A 51 3.14 2.75 -1.16
C LEU A 51 4.61 3.14 -1.01
N ILE A 52 5.33 2.50 -0.09
CA ILE A 52 6.73 2.84 0.19
C ILE A 52 7.62 1.65 -0.18
N ASP A 53 8.41 1.76 -1.24
CA ASP A 53 9.42 0.77 -1.65
C ASP A 53 10.40 1.42 -2.63
N ASN A 54 11.70 1.17 -2.47
CA ASN A 54 12.75 1.76 -3.30
C ASN A 54 13.13 0.92 -4.52
N ASP A 55 12.69 -0.34 -4.57
CA ASP A 55 13.15 -1.28 -5.57
C ASP A 55 12.40 -1.16 -6.89
N THR A 56 13.07 -1.64 -7.94
CA THR A 56 12.44 -1.99 -9.20
C THR A 56 12.11 -3.49 -9.25
N VAL A 57 11.21 -3.88 -10.15
CA VAL A 57 10.88 -5.29 -10.37
C VAL A 57 12.10 -6.02 -10.95
N SER A 58 12.54 -7.08 -10.26
CA SER A 58 13.55 -8.02 -10.74
C SER A 58 12.90 -9.25 -11.38
N ILE A 59 13.56 -9.89 -12.35
CA ILE A 59 13.13 -11.18 -12.90
C ILE A 59 12.94 -12.25 -11.81
N THR A 60 13.74 -12.19 -10.74
CA THR A 60 13.66 -13.13 -9.62
C THR A 60 12.43 -12.90 -8.73
N ASN A 61 11.67 -11.83 -8.93
CA ASN A 61 10.46 -11.51 -8.19
C ASN A 61 9.20 -12.18 -8.76
N ILE A 62 9.26 -12.65 -10.01
CA ILE A 62 8.12 -13.26 -10.74
C ILE A 62 7.48 -14.42 -9.96
N ASN A 63 8.25 -15.14 -9.16
CA ASN A 63 7.74 -16.29 -8.41
C ASN A 63 6.81 -15.92 -7.24
N ARG A 64 6.74 -14.65 -6.81
CA ARG A 64 6.11 -14.31 -5.52
C ARG A 64 5.53 -12.90 -5.38
N GLN A 65 5.72 -11.99 -6.34
CA GLN A 65 5.21 -10.62 -6.24
C GLN A 65 4.10 -10.42 -7.26
N SER A 66 2.94 -9.90 -6.84
CA SER A 66 1.76 -9.83 -7.72
C SER A 66 1.99 -8.93 -8.94
N ILE A 67 2.90 -7.97 -8.84
CA ILE A 67 3.28 -7.01 -9.89
C ILE A 67 4.43 -7.46 -10.79
N ALA A 68 5.06 -8.59 -10.50
CA ALA A 68 6.25 -9.05 -11.22
C ALA A 68 5.87 -9.88 -12.45
N TYR A 69 5.97 -9.27 -13.62
CA TYR A 69 5.78 -9.88 -14.93
C TYR A 69 7.01 -9.59 -15.79
N HIS A 70 7.24 -10.37 -16.85
CA HIS A 70 8.34 -10.07 -17.79
C HIS A 70 8.24 -8.66 -18.38
N SER A 71 7.02 -8.12 -18.55
CA SER A 71 6.76 -6.76 -19.05
C SER A 71 7.03 -5.65 -18.05
N THR A 72 7.19 -5.96 -16.76
CA THR A 72 7.36 -4.95 -15.69
C THR A 72 8.78 -4.91 -15.12
N VAL A 73 9.67 -5.80 -15.57
CA VAL A 73 11.08 -5.84 -15.13
C VAL A 73 11.76 -4.48 -15.37
N GLY A 74 12.44 -3.97 -14.34
CA GLY A 74 13.13 -2.68 -14.35
C GLY A 74 12.26 -1.47 -14.01
N MET A 75 10.93 -1.63 -13.88
CA MET A 75 10.04 -0.56 -13.42
C MET A 75 9.99 -0.52 -11.90
N TYR A 76 9.81 0.67 -11.30
CA TYR A 76 9.59 0.82 -9.87
C TYR A 76 8.36 0.05 -9.41
N LYS A 77 8.50 -0.74 -8.34
CA LYS A 77 7.41 -1.58 -7.81
C LYS A 77 6.18 -0.75 -7.43
N THR A 78 6.41 0.39 -6.78
CA THR A 78 5.39 1.37 -6.39
C THR A 78 4.58 1.87 -7.60
N GLN A 79 5.25 2.19 -8.70
CA GLN A 79 4.61 2.70 -9.92
C GLN A 79 3.82 1.62 -10.66
N VAL A 80 4.35 0.39 -10.77
CA VAL A 80 3.61 -0.74 -11.35
C VAL A 80 2.35 -1.02 -10.53
N MET A 81 2.47 -0.99 -9.21
CA MET A 81 1.32 -1.19 -8.32
C MET A 81 0.30 -0.06 -8.44
N LYS A 82 0.74 1.20 -8.54
CA LYS A 82 -0.15 2.35 -8.77
C LYS A 82 -0.99 2.17 -10.03
N THR A 83 -0.38 1.82 -11.16
CA THR A 83 -1.10 1.55 -12.41
C THR A 83 -2.12 0.44 -12.25
N ARG A 84 -1.75 -0.65 -11.54
CA ARG A 84 -2.66 -1.77 -11.27
C ARG A 84 -3.84 -1.36 -10.38
N ILE A 85 -3.60 -0.56 -9.33
CA ILE A 85 -4.67 -0.05 -8.46
C ILE A 85 -5.65 0.81 -9.25
N GLN A 86 -5.17 1.66 -10.16
CA GLN A 86 -6.04 2.51 -10.99
C GLN A 86 -6.97 1.70 -11.90
N ASP A 87 -6.54 0.52 -12.35
CA ASP A 87 -7.38 -0.42 -13.11
C ASP A 87 -8.39 -1.15 -12.21
N ILE A 88 -8.07 -1.39 -10.94
CA ILE A 88 -8.94 -2.03 -9.95
C ILE A 88 -10.00 -1.06 -9.40
N ASN A 89 -9.56 0.14 -8.98
CA ASN A 89 -10.36 1.17 -8.35
C ASN A 89 -9.88 2.55 -8.86
N PRO A 90 -10.49 3.08 -9.93
CA PRO A 90 -10.08 4.36 -10.52
C PRO A 90 -10.32 5.57 -9.62
N LYS A 91 -11.04 5.40 -8.50
CA LYS A 91 -11.27 6.45 -7.50
C LYS A 91 -10.24 6.43 -6.38
N ALA A 92 -9.41 5.39 -6.27
CA ALA A 92 -8.39 5.33 -5.25
C ALA A 92 -7.27 6.35 -5.52
N GLU A 93 -6.89 7.09 -4.49
CA GLU A 93 -5.70 7.94 -4.50
C GLU A 93 -4.48 7.12 -4.11
N VAL A 94 -3.43 7.15 -4.94
CA VAL A 94 -2.21 6.36 -4.72
C VAL A 94 -1.00 7.28 -4.63
N PHE A 95 -0.29 7.20 -3.50
CA PHE A 95 0.90 7.98 -3.18
C PHE A 95 2.13 7.07 -3.16
N PRO A 96 2.82 6.91 -4.31
CA PRO A 96 4.05 6.13 -4.37
C PRO A 96 5.23 6.95 -3.82
N PHE A 97 6.04 6.32 -2.99
CA PHE A 97 7.30 6.84 -2.47
C PHE A 97 8.42 5.85 -2.79
N GLU A 98 9.28 6.19 -3.75
CA GLU A 98 10.50 5.44 -4.07
C GLU A 98 11.59 5.74 -3.04
N THR A 99 11.41 5.23 -1.82
CA THR A 99 12.28 5.54 -0.68
C THR A 99 12.60 4.28 0.11
N PHE A 100 13.87 4.15 0.49
CA PHE A 100 14.30 3.11 1.42
C PHE A 100 14.10 3.62 2.85
N VAL A 101 13.36 2.87 3.66
CA VAL A 101 13.03 3.31 5.02
C VAL A 101 14.18 3.05 5.97
N LEU A 102 14.56 4.11 6.68
CA LEU A 102 15.54 4.12 7.74
C LEU A 102 14.95 4.81 8.97
N PRO A 103 15.46 4.52 10.17
CA PRO A 103 14.94 5.16 11.39
C PRO A 103 15.00 6.69 11.36
N ASP A 104 15.97 7.27 10.65
CA ASP A 104 16.23 8.71 10.59
C ASP A 104 15.38 9.46 9.54
N ASN A 105 14.76 8.75 8.59
CA ASN A 105 13.93 9.38 7.55
C ASN A 105 12.43 9.15 7.71
N LEU A 106 12.02 8.38 8.71
CA LEU A 106 10.63 7.96 8.89
C LEU A 106 9.69 9.15 9.16
N GLU A 107 10.08 10.05 10.06
CA GLU A 107 9.31 11.25 10.40
C GLU A 107 9.04 12.11 9.15
N ALA A 108 10.12 12.47 8.45
CA ALA A 108 10.05 13.28 7.23
C ALA A 108 9.27 12.60 6.10
N LEU A 109 9.24 11.26 6.07
CA LEU A 109 8.43 10.51 5.13
C LEU A 109 6.94 10.65 5.45
N PHE A 110 6.54 10.52 6.72
CA PHE A 110 5.15 10.68 7.14
C PHE A 110 4.65 12.12 6.97
N GLU A 111 5.50 13.14 7.18
CA GLU A 111 5.17 14.55 6.93
C GLU A 111 4.82 14.85 5.46
N GLN A 112 5.34 14.06 4.52
CA GLN A 112 5.04 14.19 3.09
C GLN A 112 3.70 13.54 2.69
N ILE A 113 3.10 12.73 3.57
CA ILE A 113 1.82 12.07 3.28
C ILE A 113 0.70 13.10 3.43
N PRO A 114 -0.13 13.34 2.39
CA PRO A 114 -1.13 14.41 2.41
C PRO A 114 -2.34 14.14 3.30
N TYR A 115 -2.44 12.94 3.88
CA TYR A 115 -3.54 12.50 4.71
C TYR A 115 -3.02 11.86 5.99
N LYS A 116 -3.83 11.92 7.04
CA LYS A 116 -3.61 11.10 8.23
C LYS A 116 -3.64 9.62 7.82
N VAL A 117 -2.63 8.85 8.21
CA VAL A 117 -2.58 7.41 8.05
C VAL A 117 -3.44 6.75 9.13
N ASP A 118 -4.42 5.94 8.71
CA ASP A 118 -5.35 5.24 9.60
C ASP A 118 -4.87 3.81 9.96
N TYR A 119 -3.95 3.26 9.17
CA TYR A 119 -3.41 1.92 9.36
C TYR A 119 -2.04 1.78 8.68
N ILE A 120 -1.10 1.08 9.33
CA ILE A 120 0.20 0.71 8.76
C ILE A 120 0.22 -0.80 8.47
N ALA A 121 0.52 -1.14 7.22
CA ALA A 121 0.83 -2.52 6.82
C ALA A 121 2.33 -2.65 6.58
N ASP A 122 3.02 -3.25 7.55
CA ASP A 122 4.46 -3.48 7.48
C ASP A 122 4.78 -4.81 6.78
N ALA A 123 5.31 -4.71 5.56
CA ALA A 123 5.83 -5.82 4.75
C ALA A 123 7.34 -5.65 4.43
N ILE A 124 8.08 -4.92 5.28
CA ILE A 124 9.53 -4.72 5.15
C ILE A 124 10.28 -5.99 5.60
N ASP A 125 11.38 -6.32 4.92
CA ASP A 125 12.25 -7.46 5.24
C ASP A 125 13.53 -7.09 6.02
N THR A 126 13.82 -5.79 6.16
CA THR A 126 14.92 -5.28 6.98
C THR A 126 14.49 -5.06 8.43
N VAL A 127 15.14 -5.77 9.36
CA VAL A 127 14.80 -5.75 10.80
C VAL A 127 14.84 -4.35 11.41
N THR A 128 15.87 -3.56 11.10
CA THR A 128 16.03 -2.20 11.66
C THR A 128 14.88 -1.28 11.29
N ALA A 129 14.45 -1.31 10.01
CA ALA A 129 13.32 -0.50 9.54
C ALA A 129 11.99 -0.97 10.15
N LYS A 130 11.80 -2.29 10.29
CA LYS A 130 10.62 -2.89 10.93
C LYS A 130 10.47 -2.45 12.39
N LEU A 131 11.57 -2.42 13.16
CA LEU A 131 11.56 -1.95 14.55
C LEU A 131 11.24 -0.46 14.64
N ALA A 132 11.87 0.37 13.79
CA ALA A 132 11.61 1.80 13.75
C ALA A 132 10.15 2.12 13.40
N LEU A 133 9.60 1.42 12.39
CA LEU A 133 8.19 1.58 12.00
C LEU A 133 7.22 1.15 13.09
N THR A 134 7.52 0.05 13.79
CA THR A 134 6.71 -0.41 14.93
C THR A 134 6.73 0.62 16.07
N GLN A 135 7.89 1.17 16.40
CA GLN A 135 8.02 2.20 17.42
C GLN A 135 7.24 3.45 17.04
N TYR A 136 7.38 3.92 15.80
CA TYR A 136 6.65 5.08 15.28
C TYR A 136 5.13 4.89 15.37
N ALA A 137 4.64 3.70 14.97
CA ALA A 137 3.21 3.37 15.03
C ALA A 137 2.66 3.44 16.47
N ILE A 138 3.42 2.93 17.45
CA ILE A 138 3.06 2.99 18.87
C ILE A 138 3.05 4.43 19.38
N GLU A 139 4.06 5.23 19.04
CA GLU A 139 4.18 6.63 19.50
C GLU A 139 3.07 7.54 18.95
N HIS A 140 2.54 7.21 17.77
CA HIS A 140 1.53 8.00 17.07
C HIS A 140 0.11 7.41 17.15
N ASP A 141 -0.08 6.34 17.93
CA ASP A 141 -1.36 5.61 18.04
C ASP A 141 -1.93 5.18 16.67
N ILE A 142 -1.05 4.73 15.77
CA ILE A 142 -1.45 4.22 14.45
C ILE A 142 -1.52 2.69 14.52
N PRO A 143 -2.68 2.08 14.21
CA PRO A 143 -2.83 0.62 14.14
C PRO A 143 -1.93 -0.08 13.13
#